data_AF-A0A2E0KPP7-F1
#
_entry.id   AF-A0A2E0KPP7-F1
#
_cell.length_a   1.000
_cell.length_b   1.000
_cell.length_c   1.000
_cell.angle_alpha   90.00
_cell.angle_beta   90.00
_cell.angle_gamma   90.00
#
_symmetry.space_group_name_H-M   'P 1'
#
loop_
_entity.id
_entity.type
_entity.pdbx_description
1 polymer ?
#
loop_
_entity_poly.entity_id
_entity_poly.type
_entity_poly.pdbx_seq_one_letter_code
_entity_poly.pdbx_strand_id
1 'polypeptide(L)'
;MGCHNQSIQSENSVFQPNRPLSELISIDEVNFSSIDSVYLKRFNVWNPFIAINTKLSRLTPQSNDHRSIFNSIKLDLQDINQNNIPYPFNKPEVIGRLRVVKTFVYKVNSYELNAVNLRNFEEDVIMIIESYNAFVEKLNALAEEAGL
;
A
#
# COMPACT_ATOMS: atom_id res chain seq x y z
N MET A 1 -56.51 21.83 -2.21
CA MET A 1 -55.63 20.93 -1.43
C MET A 1 -54.84 20.10 -2.43
N GLY A 2 -53.60 20.52 -2.72
CA GLY A 2 -52.72 19.80 -3.64
C GLY A 2 -51.87 18.82 -2.85
N CYS A 3 -52.05 17.53 -3.07
CA CYS A 3 -51.16 16.50 -2.56
C CYS A 3 -49.83 16.60 -3.32
N HIS A 4 -48.80 17.14 -2.65
CA HIS A 4 -47.42 16.96 -3.09
C HIS A 4 -47.03 15.50 -2.84
N ASN A 5 -47.04 14.70 -3.90
CA ASN A 5 -46.28 13.45 -3.93
C ASN A 5 -44.81 13.83 -3.96
N GLN A 6 -44.19 13.89 -2.78
CA GLN A 6 -42.75 13.79 -2.68
C GLN A 6 -42.39 12.35 -3.06
N SER A 7 -41.83 12.18 -4.26
CA SER A 7 -41.16 10.93 -4.62
C SER A 7 -40.03 10.73 -3.63
N ILE A 8 -40.17 9.73 -2.77
CA ILE A 8 -39.09 9.20 -1.96
C ILE A 8 -38.05 8.68 -2.97
N GLN A 9 -36.99 9.46 -3.21
CA GLN A 9 -35.80 8.95 -3.87
C GLN A 9 -35.20 7.94 -2.89
N SER A 10 -35.42 6.65 -3.14
CA SER A 10 -34.71 5.60 -2.45
C SER A 10 -33.24 5.66 -2.89
N GLU A 11 -32.37 6.28 -2.09
CA GLU A 11 -30.93 6.12 -2.23
C GLU A 11 -30.52 4.71 -1.79
N ASN A 12 -30.89 3.70 -2.56
CA ASN A 12 -30.17 2.43 -2.58
C ASN A 12 -28.93 2.63 -3.44
N SER A 13 -27.99 3.47 -3.00
CA SER A 13 -26.69 3.57 -3.66
C SER A 13 -25.94 2.26 -3.37
N VAL A 14 -25.87 1.39 -4.38
CA VAL A 14 -25.04 0.17 -4.33
C VAL A 14 -23.60 0.61 -4.09
N PHE A 15 -22.95 0.07 -3.05
CA PHE A 15 -21.54 0.35 -2.79
C PHE A 15 -20.69 -0.03 -4.01
N GLN A 16 -19.79 0.86 -4.42
CA GLN A 16 -18.88 0.59 -5.53
C GLN A 16 -17.45 0.47 -5.00
N PRO A 17 -16.82 -0.72 -5.09
CA PRO A 17 -15.47 -0.95 -4.55
C PRO A 17 -14.35 -0.34 -5.39
N ASN A 18 -14.63 0.09 -6.63
CA ASN A 18 -13.66 0.66 -7.57
C ASN A 18 -13.83 2.19 -7.67
N ARG A 19 -14.13 2.85 -6.55
CA ARG A 19 -14.11 4.32 -6.49
C ARG A 19 -12.66 4.81 -6.37
N PRO A 20 -12.39 6.07 -6.76
CA PRO A 20 -11.10 6.69 -6.47
C PRO A 20 -10.71 6.49 -5.00
N LEU A 21 -9.44 6.20 -4.75
CA LEU A 21 -8.95 5.95 -3.41
C LEU A 21 -9.29 7.10 -2.45
N SER A 22 -9.19 8.36 -2.90
CA SER A 22 -9.55 9.56 -2.12
C SER A 22 -11.00 9.62 -1.66
N GLU A 23 -11.91 8.88 -2.29
CA GLU A 23 -13.31 8.78 -1.85
C GLU A 23 -13.51 7.68 -0.79
N LEU A 24 -12.52 6.80 -0.63
CA LEU A 24 -12.57 5.65 0.25
C LEU A 24 -11.73 5.83 1.52
N ILE A 25 -10.74 6.73 1.50
CA ILE A 25 -9.84 6.99 2.62
C ILE A 25 -9.69 8.50 2.87
N SER A 26 -9.70 8.88 4.14
CA SER A 26 -9.59 10.28 4.59
C SER A 26 -8.12 10.62 4.87
N ILE A 27 -7.27 10.59 3.85
CA ILE A 27 -5.87 11.02 3.99
C ILE A 27 -5.54 12.16 3.04
N ASP A 28 -4.90 13.18 3.59
CA ASP A 28 -4.55 14.40 2.87
C ASP A 28 -3.57 14.10 1.72
N GLU A 29 -2.70 13.09 1.84
CA GLU A 29 -1.87 12.59 0.73
C GLU A 29 -1.52 11.10 0.85
N VAL A 30 -1.72 10.33 -0.22
CA VAL A 30 -1.12 8.99 -0.40
C VAL A 30 0.35 9.19 -0.74
N ASN A 31 1.22 9.27 0.28
CA ASN A 31 2.64 9.56 0.08
C ASN A 31 3.51 8.38 0.54
N PHE A 32 4.18 7.74 -0.42
CA PHE A 32 5.12 6.65 -0.17
C PHE A 32 6.56 7.16 -0.24
N SER A 33 7.34 6.88 0.79
CA SER A 33 8.77 7.18 0.83
C SER A 33 9.48 6.50 -0.34
N SER A 34 10.36 7.26 -1.00
CA SER A 34 11.22 6.74 -2.06
C SER A 34 12.57 6.31 -1.50
N ILE A 35 13.15 5.30 -2.13
CA ILE A 35 14.57 4.98 -1.97
C ILE A 35 15.40 6.14 -2.50
N ASP A 36 16.46 6.49 -1.77
CA ASP A 36 17.37 7.53 -2.22
C ASP A 36 17.98 7.15 -3.58
N SER A 37 17.89 8.08 -4.52
CA SER A 37 18.42 7.95 -5.87
C SER A 37 19.90 7.55 -5.91
N VAL A 38 20.69 7.96 -4.92
CA VAL A 38 22.10 7.63 -4.77
C VAL A 38 22.29 6.12 -4.58
N TYR A 39 21.36 5.46 -3.90
CA TYR A 39 21.43 4.04 -3.55
C TYR A 39 20.69 3.11 -4.51
N LEU A 40 19.95 3.65 -5.49
CA LEU A 40 19.12 2.87 -6.43
C LEU A 40 19.85 1.70 -7.09
N LYS A 41 21.13 1.87 -7.46
CA LYS A 41 21.93 0.81 -8.09
C LYS A 41 22.08 -0.44 -7.21
N ARG A 42 22.07 -0.27 -5.89
CA ARG A 42 22.14 -1.39 -4.92
C ARG A 42 20.80 -2.06 -4.71
N PHE A 43 19.69 -1.34 -4.90
CA PHE A 43 18.34 -1.91 -4.88
C PHE A 43 17.97 -2.59 -6.20
N ASN A 44 18.60 -2.22 -7.32
CA ASN A 44 18.35 -2.81 -8.64
C ASN A 44 18.67 -4.31 -8.74
N VAL A 45 19.37 -4.90 -7.77
CA VAL A 45 19.57 -6.35 -7.69
C VAL A 45 18.45 -7.07 -6.92
N TRP A 46 17.58 -6.33 -6.24
CA TRP A 46 16.43 -6.84 -5.50
C TRP A 46 15.14 -6.67 -6.30
N ASN A 47 15.04 -7.43 -7.40
CA ASN A 47 13.95 -7.29 -8.38
C ASN A 47 12.54 -7.27 -7.77
N PRO A 48 12.17 -8.13 -6.80
CA PRO A 48 10.85 -8.07 -6.20
C PRO A 48 10.57 -6.75 -5.47
N PHE A 49 11.57 -6.18 -4.79
CA PHE A 49 11.42 -4.89 -4.12
C PHE A 49 11.27 -3.73 -5.11
N ILE A 50 12.02 -3.73 -6.21
CA ILE A 50 11.85 -2.74 -7.28
C ILE A 50 10.43 -2.81 -7.87
N ALA A 51 9.91 -4.02 -8.07
CA ALA A 51 8.55 -4.22 -8.58
C ALA A 51 7.49 -3.66 -7.61
N ILE A 52 7.63 -3.91 -6.30
CA ILE A 52 6.76 -3.35 -5.26
C ILE A 52 6.81 -1.83 -5.28
N ASN A 53 7.99 -1.22 -5.24
CA ASN A 53 8.17 0.23 -5.23
C ASN A 53 7.54 0.88 -6.47
N THR A 54 7.72 0.25 -7.64
CA THR A 54 7.12 0.71 -8.91
C THR A 54 5.59 0.62 -8.92
N LYS A 55 5.01 -0.37 -8.24
CA LYS A 55 3.55 -0.53 -8.15
C LYS A 55 2.95 0.44 -7.13
N LEU A 56 3.61 0.64 -6.00
CA LEU A 56 3.19 1.61 -4.98
C LEU A 56 3.24 3.05 -5.49
N SER A 57 4.23 3.41 -6.29
CA SER A 57 4.31 4.76 -6.88
C SER A 57 3.19 5.08 -7.88
N ARG A 58 2.45 4.06 -8.36
CA ARG A 58 1.26 4.23 -9.21
C ARG A 58 -0.02 4.40 -8.39
N LEU A 59 0.01 4.11 -7.09
CA LEU A 59 -1.13 4.30 -6.22
C LEU A 59 -1.26 5.79 -5.90
N THR A 60 -2.26 6.42 -6.49
CA THR A 60 -2.57 7.84 -6.30
C THR A 60 -3.94 7.99 -5.66
N PRO A 61 -4.29 9.18 -5.14
CA PRO A 61 -5.64 9.45 -4.66
C PRO A 61 -6.74 9.16 -5.71
N GLN A 62 -6.41 9.24 -7.00
CA GLN A 62 -7.35 8.99 -8.11
C GLN A 62 -7.38 7.54 -8.60
N SER A 63 -6.55 6.65 -8.05
CA SER A 63 -6.50 5.24 -8.45
C SER A 63 -7.81 4.54 -8.08
N ASN A 64 -8.51 4.04 -9.09
CA ASN A 64 -9.72 3.21 -8.95
C ASN A 64 -9.44 1.71 -9.08
N ASP A 65 -8.20 1.35 -9.42
CA ASP A 65 -7.68 -0.01 -9.54
C ASP A 65 -6.85 -0.43 -8.31
N HIS A 66 -6.98 0.30 -7.20
CA HIS A 66 -6.21 0.09 -5.96
C HIS A 66 -6.23 -1.37 -5.47
N ARG A 67 -7.35 -2.09 -5.61
CA ARG A 67 -7.45 -3.52 -5.27
C ARG A 67 -6.50 -4.38 -6.12
N SER A 68 -6.44 -4.11 -7.42
CA SER A 68 -5.55 -4.79 -8.36
C SER A 68 -4.08 -4.49 -8.02
N ILE A 69 -3.78 -3.23 -7.73
CA ILE A 69 -2.44 -2.79 -7.30
C ILE A 69 -2.01 -3.54 -6.03
N PHE A 70 -2.83 -3.55 -4.98
CA PHE A 70 -2.51 -4.25 -3.74
C PHE A 70 -2.36 -5.76 -3.93
N ASN A 71 -3.18 -6.39 -4.78
CA ASN A 71 -3.03 -7.81 -5.08
C ASN A 71 -1.73 -8.08 -5.85
N SER A 72 -1.35 -7.20 -6.78
CA SER A 72 -0.09 -7.33 -7.52
C SER A 72 1.13 -7.13 -6.62
N ILE A 73 1.07 -6.22 -5.64
CA ILE A 73 2.11 -6.02 -4.62
C ILE A 73 2.21 -7.24 -3.70
N LYS A 74 1.07 -7.84 -3.32
CA LYS A 74 1.04 -9.07 -2.52
C LYS A 74 1.85 -10.18 -3.17
N LEU A 75 1.72 -10.37 -4.48
CA LEU A 75 2.47 -11.38 -5.22
C LEU A 75 3.98 -11.11 -5.18
N ASP A 76 4.43 -9.88 -5.45
CA ASP A 76 5.87 -9.56 -5.36
C ASP A 76 6.41 -9.71 -3.93
N LEU A 77 5.60 -9.38 -2.92
CA LEU A 77 5.97 -9.56 -1.51
C LEU A 77 6.12 -11.04 -1.14
N GLN A 78 5.40 -11.97 -1.78
CA GLN A 78 5.60 -13.41 -1.58
C GLN A 78 6.97 -13.86 -2.07
N ASP A 79 7.48 -13.24 -3.13
CA ASP A 79 8.78 -13.56 -3.70
C ASP A 79 9.94 -13.09 -2.82
N ILE A 80 9.74 -12.11 -1.93
CA ILE A 80 10.76 -11.71 -0.96
C ILE A 80 10.84 -12.70 0.20
N ASN A 81 11.99 -13.32 0.40
CA ASN A 81 12.27 -14.21 1.53
C ASN A 81 13.66 -13.92 2.12
N GLN A 82 13.96 -14.51 3.28
CA GLN A 82 15.22 -14.23 4.00
C GLN A 82 16.50 -14.53 3.19
N ASN A 83 16.40 -15.37 2.15
CA ASN A 83 17.53 -15.76 1.33
C ASN A 83 17.81 -14.77 0.18
N ASN A 84 16.89 -13.86 -0.14
CA ASN A 84 17.02 -12.94 -1.26
C ASN A 84 16.99 -11.46 -0.89
N ILE A 85 17.04 -11.15 0.42
CA ILE A 85 17.32 -9.79 0.88
C ILE A 85 18.83 -9.54 0.70
N PRO A 86 19.27 -8.55 -0.10
CA PRO A 86 20.69 -8.32 -0.32
C PRO A 86 21.38 -7.71 0.89
N TYR A 87 22.69 -7.91 1.00
CA TYR A 87 23.55 -7.17 1.91
C TYR A 87 23.59 -5.67 1.49
N PRO A 88 23.57 -4.70 2.43
CA PRO A 88 23.63 -4.82 3.90
C PRO A 88 22.25 -4.95 4.59
N PHE A 89 21.17 -5.14 3.83
CA PHE A 89 19.79 -5.06 4.32
C PHE A 89 19.27 -6.35 4.96
N ASN A 90 19.97 -7.48 4.82
CA ASN A 90 19.58 -8.75 5.46
C ASN A 90 19.84 -8.73 6.98
N LYS A 91 19.12 -7.86 7.70
CA LYS A 91 19.22 -7.65 9.15
C LYS A 91 17.85 -7.90 9.81
N PRO A 92 17.82 -8.35 11.08
CA PRO A 92 16.56 -8.59 11.81
C PRO A 92 15.59 -7.40 11.80
N GLU A 93 16.10 -6.18 11.95
CA GLU A 93 15.31 -4.93 11.91
C GLU A 93 14.61 -4.69 10.57
N VAL A 94 15.26 -5.00 9.44
CA VAL A 94 14.67 -4.88 8.10
C VAL A 94 13.64 -5.97 7.87
N ILE A 95 13.96 -7.21 8.24
CA ILE A 95 13.06 -8.37 8.14
C ILE A 95 11.78 -8.13 8.96
N GLY A 96 11.92 -7.58 10.17
CA GLY A 96 10.80 -7.23 11.04
C GLY A 96 9.86 -6.22 10.38
N ARG A 97 10.41 -5.13 9.83
CA ARG A 97 9.64 -4.08 9.13
C ARG A 97 8.94 -4.62 7.88
N LEU A 98 9.66 -5.38 7.05
CA LEU A 98 9.08 -6.04 5.89
C LEU A 98 7.91 -6.95 6.27
N ARG A 99 8.00 -7.68 7.39
CA ARG A 99 6.91 -8.53 7.87
C ARG A 99 5.65 -7.70 8.19
N VAL A 100 5.80 -6.52 8.77
CA VAL A 100 4.68 -5.62 9.05
C VAL A 100 4.00 -5.16 7.75
N VAL A 101 4.78 -4.75 6.75
CA VAL A 101 4.25 -4.41 5.41
C VAL A 101 3.45 -5.58 4.83
N LYS A 102 4.02 -6.79 4.86
CA LYS A 102 3.33 -8.00 4.37
C LYS A 102 2.01 -8.24 5.08
N THR A 103 1.97 -8.08 6.41
CA THR A 103 0.75 -8.29 7.19
C THR A 103 -0.40 -7.42 6.68
N PHE A 104 -0.18 -6.11 6.52
CA PHE A 104 -1.25 -5.20 6.10
C PHE A 104 -1.62 -5.36 4.63
N VAL A 105 -0.65 -5.60 3.75
CA VAL A 105 -0.95 -5.94 2.34
C VAL A 105 -1.73 -7.25 2.24
N TYR A 106 -1.43 -8.26 3.06
CA TYR A 106 -2.18 -9.51 3.04
C TYR A 106 -3.58 -9.34 3.61
N LYS A 107 -3.72 -8.53 4.66
CA LYS A 107 -5.00 -8.21 5.29
C LYS A 107 -5.92 -7.47 4.33
N VAL A 108 -5.47 -6.42 3.65
CA VAL A 108 -6.31 -5.70 2.68
C VAL A 108 -6.80 -6.61 1.54
N ASN A 109 -6.01 -7.64 1.20
CA ASN A 109 -6.34 -8.65 0.18
C ASN A 109 -7.15 -9.85 0.70
N SER A 110 -7.48 -9.94 1.99
CA SER A 110 -8.15 -11.13 2.57
C SER A 110 -9.68 -11.03 2.59
N TYR A 111 -10.24 -9.87 2.26
CA TYR A 111 -11.68 -9.62 2.24
C TYR A 111 -12.12 -8.85 1.00
N GLU A 112 -13.40 -8.97 0.64
CA GLU A 112 -14.03 -8.16 -0.40
C GLU A 112 -14.43 -6.80 0.16
N LEU A 113 -14.07 -5.71 -0.52
CA LEU A 113 -14.40 -4.35 -0.08
C LEU A 113 -15.89 -4.07 -0.25
N ASN A 114 -16.55 -3.64 0.82
CA ASN A 114 -17.96 -3.27 0.85
C ASN A 114 -18.21 -2.18 1.91
N ALA A 115 -19.46 -1.69 1.99
CA ALA A 115 -19.82 -0.63 2.93
C ALA A 115 -19.58 -0.99 4.41
N VAL A 116 -19.63 -2.28 4.78
CA VAL A 116 -19.46 -2.73 6.18
C VAL A 116 -18.01 -2.67 6.61
N ASN A 117 -17.06 -2.91 5.70
CA ASN A 117 -15.63 -2.96 6.02
C ASN A 117 -14.83 -1.79 5.46
N LEU A 118 -15.48 -0.73 4.96
CA LEU A 118 -14.83 0.45 4.42
C LEU A 118 -13.84 1.08 5.42
N ARG A 119 -14.24 1.21 6.70
CA ARG A 119 -13.37 1.73 7.75
C ARG A 119 -12.13 0.84 7.97
N ASN A 120 -12.31 -0.48 7.95
CA ASN A 120 -11.18 -1.40 8.08
C ASN A 120 -10.24 -1.29 6.87
N PHE A 121 -10.79 -1.05 5.68
CA PHE A 121 -10.01 -0.82 4.48
C PHE A 121 -9.20 0.47 4.56
N GLU A 122 -9.80 1.55 5.02
CA GLU A 122 -9.10 2.81 5.29
C GLU A 122 -7.94 2.60 6.29
N GLU A 123 -8.23 1.99 7.44
CA GLU A 123 -7.21 1.69 8.46
C GLU A 123 -6.09 0.79 7.89
N ASP A 124 -6.44 -0.24 7.12
CA ASP A 124 -5.44 -1.14 6.51
C ASP A 124 -4.56 -0.42 5.48
N VAL A 125 -5.13 0.46 4.65
CA VAL A 125 -4.38 1.24 3.66
C VAL A 125 -3.43 2.22 4.35
N ILE A 126 -3.87 2.91 5.41
CA ILE A 126 -3.03 3.78 6.22
C ILE A 126 -1.84 2.99 6.78
N MET A 127 -2.11 1.82 7.36
CA MET A 127 -1.05 0.97 7.91
C MET A 127 -0.08 0.44 6.85
N ILE A 128 -0.53 0.23 5.60
CA ILE A 128 0.38 -0.10 4.48
C ILE A 128 1.32 1.09 4.21
N ILE A 129 0.79 2.31 4.13
CA ILE A 129 1.58 3.52 3.87
C ILE A 129 2.63 3.72 4.97
N GLU A 130 2.20 3.76 6.23
CA GLU A 130 3.09 4.00 7.36
C GLU A 130 4.17 2.91 7.49
N SER A 131 3.79 1.63 7.37
CA SER A 131 4.75 0.54 7.50
C SER A 131 5.73 0.48 6.34
N TYR A 132 5.31 0.82 5.11
CA TYR A 132 6.20 0.90 3.96
C TYR A 132 7.18 2.06 4.09
N ASN A 133 6.71 3.22 4.53
CA ASN A 133 7.57 4.40 4.73
C ASN A 133 8.66 4.11 5.77
N ALA A 134 8.28 3.55 6.92
CA ALA A 134 9.22 3.15 7.95
C ALA A 134 10.21 2.06 7.48
N PHE A 135 9.78 1.19 6.57
CA PHE A 135 10.65 0.19 5.94
C PHE A 135 11.69 0.84 5.02
N VAL A 136 11.26 1.71 4.10
CA VAL A 136 12.13 2.43 3.17
C VAL A 136 13.10 3.37 3.90
N GLU A 137 12.65 4.10 4.92
CA GLU A 137 13.51 4.94 5.75
C GLU A 137 14.66 4.14 6.36
N LYS A 138 14.37 2.94 6.88
CA LYS A 138 15.43 2.09 7.43
C LYS A 138 16.38 1.56 6.36
N LEU A 139 15.88 1.26 5.16
CA LEU A 139 16.73 0.89 4.03
C LEU A 139 17.67 2.03 3.64
N ASN A 140 17.17 3.26 3.57
CA ASN A 140 17.99 4.46 3.28
C ASN A 140 19.04 4.69 4.37
N ALA A 141 18.67 4.64 5.65
CA ALA A 141 19.61 4.81 6.76
C ALA A 141 20.72 3.75 6.75
N LEU A 142 20.39 2.49 6.46
CA LEU A 142 21.38 1.41 6.36
C LEU A 142 22.32 1.56 5.16
N ALA A 143 21.84 2.13 4.06
CA ALA A 143 22.68 2.44 2.91
C ALA A 143 23.67 3.56 3.25
N GLU A 144 23.20 4.61 3.93
CA GLU A 144 24.05 5.72 4.41
C GLU A 144 25.13 5.24 5.40
N GLU A 145 24.74 4.46 6.42
CA GLU A 145 25.67 3.89 7.42
C GLU A 145 26.76 3.02 6.81
N ALA A 146 26.44 2.30 5.72
CA ALA A 146 27.38 1.44 5.03
C ALA A 146 28.37 2.21 4.14
N GLY A 147 28.27 3.54 4.06
CA GLY A 147 29.06 4.39 3.17
C GLY A 147 28.81 4.07 1.70
N LEU A 148 27.59 3.63 1.37
CA LEU A 148 27.17 3.26 0.02
C LEU A 148 26.69 4.48 -0.78
#